data_AF-A0A0L1KF87-F1
#
_entry.id   AF-A0A0L1KF87-F1
#
_cell.length_a   1.000
_cell.length_b   1.000
_cell.length_c   1.000
_cell.angle_alpha   90.00
_cell.angle_beta   90.00
_cell.angle_gamma   90.00
#
_symmetry.space_group_name_H-M   'P 1'
#
loop_
_entity.id
_entity.type
_entity.pdbx_description
1 polymer ?
#
loop_
_entity_poly.entity_id
_entity_poly.type
_entity_poly.pdbx_seq_one_letter_code
_entity_poly.pdbx_strand_id
1 'polypeptide(L)' 'MKVSACIGGAGPAGLPLGHLLRAEGIDCIVVERQSPGYVLGRIRAGVLEQVTV' A
#
# COMPACT_ATOMS: atom_id res chain seq x y z
N MET A 1 3.56 17.26 -10.46
CA MET A 1 3.89 16.56 -9.19
C MET A 1 4.98 15.53 -9.49
N LYS A 2 6.05 15.48 -8.71
CA LYS A 2 7.15 14.52 -8.87
C LYS A 2 7.34 13.78 -7.54
N VAL A 3 7.46 12.46 -7.59
CA VAL A 3 7.75 11.59 -6.44
C VAL A 3 8.74 10.53 -6.86
N SER A 4 9.43 9.94 -5.89
CA SER A 4 10.45 8.92 -6.14
C SER A 4 9.83 7.56 -6.49
N ALA A 5 8.65 7.25 -5.95
CA ALA A 5 7.94 6.01 -6.22
C ALA A 5 6.43 6.21 -6.39
N CYS A 6 5.83 5.42 -7.28
CA CYS A 6 4.40 5.31 -7.45
C CYS A 6 3.95 3.87 -7.19
N ILE A 7 3.00 3.70 -6.27
CA ILE A 7 2.45 2.40 -5.88
C ILE A 7 1.07 2.26 -6.52
N GLY A 8 0.93 1.29 -7.41
CA GLY A 8 -0.35 0.91 -8.00
C GLY A 8 -1.12 -0.05 -7.10
N GLY A 9 -2.17 0.46 -6.45
CA GLY A 9 -3.12 -0.32 -5.66
C GLY A 9 -3.05 -0.04 -4.16
N ALA A 10 -4.19 0.28 -3.56
CA ALA A 10 -4.33 0.51 -2.11
C ALA A 10 -4.68 -0.78 -1.34
N GLY A 11 -4.07 -1.90 -1.76
CA GLY A 11 -4.34 -3.22 -1.19
C GLY A 11 -3.42 -3.59 -0.03
N PRO A 12 -3.51 -4.85 0.43
CA PRO A 12 -2.71 -5.38 1.55
C PRO A 12 -1.19 -5.30 1.35
N ALA A 13 -0.70 -5.26 0.10
CA ALA A 13 0.72 -5.06 -0.19
C ALA A 13 1.08 -3.57 -0.35
N GLY A 14 0.23 -2.79 -1.02
CA GLY A 14 0.54 -1.41 -1.41
C GLY A 14 0.52 -0.42 -0.25
N LEU A 15 -0.44 -0.55 0.68
CA LEU A 15 -0.51 0.34 1.84
C LEU A 15 0.68 0.13 2.79
N PRO A 16 1.03 -1.10 3.23
CA PRO A 16 2.23 -1.30 4.05
C PRO A 16 3.51 -0.88 3.36
N LEU A 17 3.66 -1.13 2.05
CA LEU A 17 4.82 -0.64 1.30
C LEU A 17 4.94 0.89 1.37
N GLY A 18 3.84 1.62 1.18
CA GLY A 18 3.83 3.08 1.32
C GLY A 18 4.21 3.53 2.73
N HIS A 19 3.76 2.81 3.77
CA HIS A 19 4.17 3.06 5.15
C HIS A 19 5.68 2.84 5.37
N LEU A 20 6.25 1.76 4.82
CA LEU A 20 7.68 1.45 4.93
C LEU A 20 8.54 2.49 4.20
N LEU A 21 8.18 2.84 2.96
CA LEU A 21 8.91 3.87 2.21
C LEU A 21 8.89 5.22 2.93
N ARG A 22 7.74 5.59 3.51
CA ARG A 22 7.63 6.81 4.31
C ARG A 22 8.49 6.77 5.56
N ALA A 23 8.62 5.61 6.21
CA ALA A 23 9.49 5.44 7.38
C ALA A 23 10.98 5.66 7.02
N GLU A 24 11.39 5.27 5.82
CA GLU A 24 12.74 5.51 5.27
C GLU A 24 12.91 6.91 4.65
N GLY A 25 11.93 7.80 4.77
CA GLY A 25 11.98 9.15 4.21
C GLY A 25 11.87 9.22 2.69
N ILE A 26 11.37 8.17 2.03
CA ILE A 26 11.18 8.11 0.59
C ILE A 26 9.77 8.59 0.22
N ASP A 27 9.71 9.67 -0.56
CA ASP A 27 8.44 10.19 -1.06
C ASP A 27 7.79 9.23 -2.06
N CYS A 28 6.56 8.82 -1.77
CA CYS A 28 5.76 7.96 -2.61
C CYS A 28 4.30 8.43 -2.74
N ILE A 29 3.65 8.06 -3.84
CA ILE A 29 2.18 8.15 -3.98
C ILE A 29 1.58 6.75 -4.09
N VAL A 30 0.38 6.58 -3.54
CA VAL A 30 -0.46 5.39 -3.75
C VAL A 30 -1.64 5.79 -4.63
N VAL A 31 -1.85 5.09 -5.73
CA VAL A 31 -2.97 5.31 -6.65
C VAL A 31 -3.82 4.06 -6.71
N GLU A 32 -5.12 4.21 -6.54
CA GLU A 32 -6.09 3.12 -6.60
C GLU A 32 -7.24 3.50 -7.53
N ARG A 33 -7.64 2.53 -8.36
CA ARG A 33 -8.72 2.70 -9.33
C ARG A 33 -10.09 2.65 -8.66
N GLN A 34 -10.21 1.88 -7.58
CA GLN A 34 -11.47 1.69 -6.87
C GLN A 34 -11.68 2.75 -5.78
N SER A 35 -12.94 2.94 -5.39
CA SER A 35 -13.25 3.85 -4.28
C SER A 35 -12.67 3.30 -2.97
N PRO A 36 -12.35 4.18 -2.00
CA PRO A 36 -11.92 3.74 -0.67
C PRO A 36 -12.91 2.76 -0.02
N GLY A 37 -14.22 3.00 -0.19
CA GLY A 37 -15.26 2.09 0.31
C GLY A 37 -15.22 0.70 -0.30
N TYR A 38 -14.95 0.58 -1.61
CA TYR A 38 -14.78 -0.73 -2.26
C TYR A 38 -13.56 -1.48 -1.72
N VAL A 39 -12.46 -0.78 -1.47
CA VAL A 39 -11.21 -1.38 -1.00
C VAL A 39 -11.33 -1.85 0.45
N LEU A 40 -11.87 -1.00 1.32
CA LEU A 40 -12.03 -1.27 2.75
C LEU A 40 -13.15 -2.28 3.04
N GLY A 41 -14.17 -2.34 2.18
CA GLY A 41 -15.32 -3.23 2.33
C GLY A 41 -15.05 -4.70 1.97
N ARG A 42 -13.82 -5.07 1.60
CA ARG A 42 -13.50 -6.44 1.18
C ARG A 42 -12.25 -6.98 1.86
N ILE A 43 -12.32 -8.25 2.22
CA ILE A 43 -11.16 -9.01 2.70
C ILE A 43 -10.32 -9.42 1.48
N ARG A 44 -9.08 -8.92 1.37
CA ARG A 44 -8.12 -9.27 0.30
C ARG A 44 -6.83 -9.92 0.80
N ALA A 45 -6.65 -9.98 2.11
CA ALA A 45 -5.60 -10.74 2.78
C ALA A 45 -6.24 -11.47 3.97
N GLY A 46 -5.76 -12.68 4.24
CA GLY A 46 -6.22 -13.50 5.37
C GLY A 46 -5.33 -13.25 6.58
N VAL A 47 -4.26 -14.02 6.69
CA VAL A 47 -3.27 -13.92 7.78
C VAL A 47 -2.04 -13.16 7.28
N LEU A 48 -1.55 -12.21 8.08
CA LEU A 48 -0.23 -11.61 7.90
C LEU A 48 0.78 -12.47 8.67
N GLU A 49 1.35 -13.45 7.99
CA GLU A 49 2.41 -14.29 8.55
C GLU A 49 3.77 -13.64 8.38
N GLN A 50 4.60 -13.73 9.43
CA GLN A 50 6.00 -13.32 9.35
C GLN A 50 6.82 -14.48 8.81
N VAL A 51 6.94 -14.54 7.49
CA VAL A 51 7.64 -15.63 6.78
C VAL A 51 9.14 -15.38 6.57
N THR A 52 9.63 -14.16 6.77
CA THR A 52 11.05 -13.80 6.57
C THR A 52 11.54 -12.87 7.68
N VAL A 53 12.76 -13.09 8.14
CA VAL A 53 13.52 -12.25 9.09
C VAL A 53 14.47 -11.32 8.37
#